data_AF-A0A915DRK3-F1
#
_entry.id   AF-A0A915DRK3-F1
#
_cell.length_a   1.000
_cell.length_b   1.000
_cell.length_c   1.000
_cell.angle_alpha   90.00
_cell.angle_beta   90.00
_cell.angle_gamma   90.00
#
_symmetry.space_group_name_H-M   'P 1'
#
loop_
_entity.id
_entity.type
_entity.pdbx_description
1 polymer ?
#
loop_
_entity_poly.entity_id
_entity_poly.type
_entity_poly.pdbx_seq_one_letter_code
_entity_poly.pdbx_strand_id
1 'polypeptide(L)'
;MLKKRKLNELEGKDVSAIDDEIGTANKDLEQQWEATRQELVSKYKLDDLSALSYDSDPHTMWKQWKHKLLLLVRQKNAAFDSNYVPSKKENNGEPLRQTAEKCLSNIVRSEIPVKILGNAPLSYVRREYPKKLQKILKTEKTGTVL
;
A
#
# COMPACT_ATOMS: atom_id res chain seq x y z
N MET A 1 -5.12 44.28 -5.25
CA MET A 1 -6.58 44.31 -5.45
C MET A 1 -7.33 44.26 -4.11
N LEU A 2 -7.33 43.13 -3.39
CA LEU A 2 -8.07 42.97 -2.12
C LEU A 2 -7.81 44.03 -1.02
N LYS A 3 -6.55 44.46 -0.85
CA LYS A 3 -6.21 45.53 0.11
C LYS A 3 -6.74 46.91 -0.32
N LYS A 4 -6.78 47.18 -1.63
CA LYS A 4 -7.33 48.43 -2.20
C LYS A 4 -8.86 48.44 -2.15
N ARG A 5 -9.50 47.28 -2.39
CA ARG A 5 -10.94 47.09 -2.21
C ARG A 5 -11.38 47.42 -0.78
N LYS A 6 -10.73 46.83 0.23
CA LYS A 6 -11.03 47.08 1.65
C LYS A 6 -10.82 48.54 2.05
N LEU A 7 -9.82 49.21 1.47
CA LEU A 7 -9.59 50.63 1.69
C LEU A 7 -10.70 51.50 1.09
N ASN A 8 -11.17 51.17 -0.12
CA ASN A 8 -12.26 51.90 -0.78
C ASN A 8 -13.63 51.67 -0.13
N GLU A 9 -13.89 50.46 0.40
CA GLU A 9 -15.06 50.16 1.23
C GLU A 9 -15.07 51.00 2.54
N LEU A 10 -13.90 51.22 3.15
CA LEU A 10 -13.74 52.08 4.33
C LEU A 10 -13.86 53.58 4.01
N GLU A 11 -13.43 54.00 2.82
CA GLU A 11 -13.51 55.39 2.35
C GLU A 11 -14.88 55.74 1.70
N GLY A 12 -15.81 54.79 1.62
CA GLY A 12 -17.16 55.00 1.05
C GLY A 12 -17.17 55.26 -0.46
N LYS A 13 -16.11 54.85 -1.18
CA LYS A 13 -15.99 55.01 -2.64
C LYS A 13 -16.56 53.80 -3.37
N ASP A 14 -17.10 54.01 -4.57
CA ASP A 14 -17.67 52.94 -5.40
C ASP A 14 -16.66 51.82 -5.65
N VAL A 15 -17.03 50.62 -5.20
CA VAL A 15 -16.22 49.41 -5.25
C VAL A 15 -16.53 48.53 -6.47
N SER A 16 -17.61 48.85 -7.19
CA SER A 16 -18.15 48.07 -8.32
C SER A 16 -17.11 47.81 -9.41
N ALA A 17 -16.36 48.84 -9.82
CA ALA A 17 -15.31 48.69 -10.83
C ALA A 17 -14.18 47.75 -10.40
N ILE A 18 -13.82 47.74 -9.11
CA ILE A 18 -12.79 46.85 -8.57
C ILE A 18 -13.33 45.42 -8.46
N ASP A 19 -14.60 45.25 -8.13
CA ASP A 19 -15.25 43.94 -8.07
C ASP A 19 -15.43 43.31 -9.46
N ASP A 20 -15.72 44.11 -10.49
CA ASP A 20 -15.76 43.65 -11.88
C ASP A 20 -14.38 43.22 -12.37
N GLU A 21 -13.33 43.98 -12.07
CA GLU A 21 -11.92 43.62 -12.39
C GLU A 21 -11.44 42.37 -11.62
N ILE A 22 -11.87 42.19 -10.37
CA ILE A 22 -11.59 40.96 -9.62
C ILE A 22 -12.36 39.78 -10.21
N GLY A 23 -13.61 40.02 -10.63
CA GLY A 23 -14.46 39.01 -11.25
C GLY A 23 -13.91 38.50 -12.58
N THR A 24 -13.37 39.38 -13.43
CA THR A 24 -12.71 38.99 -14.69
C THR A 24 -11.38 38.28 -14.43
N ALA A 25 -10.54 38.82 -13.55
CA ALA A 25 -9.27 38.17 -13.19
C ALA A 25 -9.46 36.77 -12.60
N ASN A 26 -10.51 36.54 -11.79
CA ASN A 26 -10.82 35.22 -11.26
C ASN A 26 -11.28 34.25 -12.35
N LYS A 27 -12.11 34.70 -13.31
CA LYS A 27 -12.55 33.88 -14.45
C LYS A 27 -11.38 33.47 -15.35
N ASP A 28 -10.45 34.37 -15.61
CA ASP A 28 -9.25 34.08 -16.39
C ASP A 28 -8.39 33.02 -15.69
N LEU A 29 -8.31 33.09 -14.35
CA LEU A 29 -7.55 32.16 -13.52
C LEU A 29 -8.22 30.77 -13.46
N GLU A 30 -9.55 30.72 -13.35
CA GLU A 30 -10.33 29.48 -13.47
C GLU A 30 -10.13 28.82 -14.84
N GLN A 31 -10.14 29.61 -15.91
CA GLN A 31 -9.93 29.11 -17.27
C GLN A 31 -8.50 28.56 -17.45
N GLN A 32 -7.49 29.23 -16.89
CA GLN A 32 -6.11 28.73 -16.90
C GLN A 32 -5.96 27.41 -16.13
N TRP A 33 -6.63 27.29 -14.98
CA TRP A 33 -6.62 26.04 -14.21
C TRP A 33 -7.34 24.90 -14.94
N GLU A 34 -8.47 25.17 -15.59
CA GLU A 34 -9.21 24.15 -16.34
C GLU A 34 -8.42 23.70 -17.59
N ALA A 35 -7.76 24.62 -18.30
CA ALA A 35 -6.86 24.28 -19.39
C ALA A 35 -5.70 23.40 -18.92
N THR A 36 -5.07 23.76 -17.81
CA THR A 36 -3.98 22.97 -17.19
C THR A 36 -4.47 21.59 -16.78
N ARG A 37 -5.68 21.50 -16.20
CA ARG A 37 -6.31 20.22 -15.83
C ARG A 37 -6.49 19.32 -17.05
N GLN A 38 -7.04 19.85 -18.14
CA GLN A 38 -7.28 19.07 -19.36
C GLN A 38 -5.97 18.59 -19.99
N GLU A 39 -4.92 19.42 -19.98
CA GLU A 39 -3.59 19.01 -20.42
C GLU A 39 -3.04 17.86 -19.55
N LEU A 40 -3.15 17.97 -18.22
CA LEU A 40 -2.68 16.93 -17.31
C LEU A 40 -3.48 15.62 -17.46
N VAL A 41 -4.80 15.70 -17.55
CA VAL A 41 -5.67 14.52 -17.71
C VAL A 41 -5.38 13.81 -19.03
N SER A 42 -5.24 14.56 -20.13
CA SER A 42 -4.93 13.97 -21.45
C SER A 42 -3.52 13.36 -21.51
N LYS A 43 -2.53 14.04 -20.92
CA LYS A 43 -1.14 13.59 -20.90
C LYS A 43 -0.91 12.35 -20.01
N TYR A 44 -1.52 12.32 -18.84
CA TYR A 44 -1.29 11.27 -17.84
C TYR A 44 -2.44 10.26 -17.70
N LYS A 45 -3.54 10.43 -18.45
CA LYS A 45 -4.75 9.57 -18.40
C LYS A 45 -5.26 9.35 -16.97
N LEU A 46 -5.26 10.41 -16.17
CA LEU A 46 -5.60 10.34 -14.74
C LEU A 46 -7.01 9.79 -14.48
N ASP A 47 -7.94 9.99 -15.43
CA ASP A 47 -9.33 9.53 -15.33
C ASP A 47 -9.51 8.05 -15.70
N ASP A 48 -8.57 7.46 -16.44
CA ASP A 48 -8.68 6.06 -16.90
C ASP A 48 -7.70 5.14 -16.16
N LEU A 49 -8.12 4.72 -14.96
CA LEU A 49 -7.40 3.73 -14.15
C LEU A 49 -7.65 2.29 -14.61
N SER A 50 -8.48 2.06 -15.66
CA SER A 50 -8.80 0.71 -16.12
C SER A 50 -7.57 -0.01 -16.68
N ALA A 51 -6.65 0.73 -17.29
CA ALA A 51 -5.36 0.23 -17.78
C ALA A 51 -4.47 -0.37 -16.67
N LEU A 52 -4.61 0.08 -15.42
CA LEU A 52 -3.87 -0.46 -14.27
C LEU A 52 -4.55 -1.71 -13.67
N SER A 53 -5.82 -1.93 -14.00
CA SER A 53 -6.64 -3.02 -13.44
C SER A 53 -6.61 -4.31 -14.26
N TYR A 54 -6.04 -4.29 -15.47
CA TYR A 54 -6.36 -5.32 -16.47
C TYR A 54 -5.46 -6.56 -16.47
N ASP A 55 -4.46 -6.64 -15.59
CA ASP A 55 -3.43 -7.65 -15.77
C ASP A 55 -3.35 -8.60 -14.56
N SER A 56 -3.94 -9.79 -14.71
CA SER A 56 -4.18 -10.83 -13.69
C SER A 56 -2.92 -11.44 -13.05
N ASP A 57 -1.74 -10.85 -13.25
CA ASP A 57 -0.50 -11.35 -12.69
C ASP A 57 -0.41 -11.07 -11.17
N PRO A 58 -0.42 -12.12 -10.32
CA PRO A 58 -0.38 -11.97 -8.85
C PRO A 58 0.97 -11.48 -8.32
N HIS A 59 1.99 -11.33 -9.17
CA HIS A 59 3.32 -10.87 -8.75
C HIS A 59 3.46 -9.34 -8.69
N THR A 60 2.47 -8.57 -9.15
CA THR A 60 2.55 -7.11 -9.21
C THR A 60 1.70 -6.43 -8.12
N MET A 61 2.32 -5.57 -7.30
CA MET A 61 1.61 -4.82 -6.23
C MET A 61 0.75 -3.66 -6.74
N TRP A 62 1.14 -3.01 -7.83
CA TRP A 62 0.56 -1.74 -8.31
C TRP A 62 -0.89 -1.84 -8.80
N LYS A 63 -1.39 -3.07 -9.00
CA LYS A 63 -2.66 -3.33 -9.69
C LYS A 63 -3.89 -3.30 -8.77
N GLN A 64 -3.70 -3.50 -7.45
CA GLN A 64 -4.79 -3.56 -6.46
C GLN A 64 -4.57 -2.61 -5.28
N TRP A 65 -4.25 -1.35 -5.58
CA TRP A 65 -4.02 -0.31 -4.56
C TRP A 65 -5.21 -0.05 -3.62
N LYS A 66 -6.44 -0.38 -4.05
CA LYS A 66 -7.66 -0.24 -3.24
C LYS A 66 -7.81 -1.32 -2.15
N HIS A 67 -7.06 -2.42 -2.23
CA HIS A 67 -7.21 -3.57 -1.34
C HIS A 67 -5.96 -3.83 -0.49
N LYS A 68 -6.16 -4.49 0.65
CA LYS A 68 -5.06 -5.01 1.47
C LYS A 68 -4.54 -6.28 0.80
N LEU A 69 -3.26 -6.27 0.42
CA LEU A 69 -2.59 -7.41 -0.19
C LEU A 69 -1.87 -8.25 0.87
N LEU A 70 -1.87 -9.57 0.67
CA LEU A 70 -1.17 -10.53 1.51
C LEU A 70 -0.05 -11.18 0.71
N LEU A 71 1.14 -11.26 1.31
CA LEU A 71 2.29 -11.91 0.72
C LEU A 71 2.19 -13.43 0.89
N LEU A 72 2.18 -14.16 -0.23
CA LEU A 72 2.28 -15.61 -0.26
C LEU A 72 3.58 -16.02 -0.96
N VAL A 73 4.24 -17.02 -0.40
CA VAL A 73 5.50 -17.55 -0.92
C VAL A 73 5.31 -19.03 -1.24
N ARG A 74 5.80 -19.44 -2.41
CA ARG A 74 5.84 -20.84 -2.81
C ARG A 74 6.94 -21.54 -2.04
N GLN A 75 6.57 -22.49 -1.18
CA GLN A 75 7.53 -23.29 -0.42
C GLN A 75 7.50 -24.73 -0.91
N LYS A 76 8.66 -25.19 -1.39
CA LYS A 76 8.85 -26.56 -1.83
C LYS A 76 9.38 -27.39 -0.68
N ASN A 77 8.54 -28.27 -0.16
CA ASN A 77 8.90 -29.26 0.84
C ASN A 77 9.14 -30.62 0.14
N ALA A 78 9.75 -31.57 0.85
CA ALA A 78 10.15 -32.88 0.30
C ALA A 78 9.00 -33.67 -0.37
N ALA A 79 7.74 -33.35 -0.08
CA ALA A 79 6.58 -34.05 -0.62
C ALA A 79 5.53 -33.13 -1.28
N PHE A 80 5.61 -31.81 -1.09
CA PHE A 80 4.55 -30.88 -1.51
C PHE A 80 5.12 -29.55 -1.99
N ASP A 81 4.50 -29.00 -3.01
CA ASP A 81 4.73 -27.66 -3.52
C ASP A 81 3.43 -26.88 -3.33
N SER A 82 3.43 -25.94 -2.40
CA SER A 82 2.21 -25.18 -2.07
C SER A 82 2.57 -23.76 -1.62
N ASN A 83 1.60 -22.86 -1.72
CA ASN A 83 1.74 -21.47 -1.31
C ASN A 83 1.47 -21.36 0.19
N TYR A 84 2.39 -20.73 0.91
CA TYR A 84 2.30 -20.50 2.35
C TYR A 84 2.58 -19.04 2.68
N VAL A 85 2.12 -18.63 3.86
CA VAL A 85 2.59 -17.38 4.47
C VAL A 85 4.07 -17.54 4.81
N PRO A 86 4.90 -16.51 4.58
CA PRO A 86 6.26 -16.43 5.10
C PRO A 86 6.38 -16.86 6.56
N SER A 87 6.94 -18.05 6.79
CA SER A 87 7.14 -18.59 8.14
C SER A 87 8.55 -19.14 8.28
N LYS A 88 9.14 -18.99 9.47
CA LYS A 88 10.45 -19.53 9.83
C LYS A 88 10.35 -20.24 11.17
N LYS A 89 11.13 -21.32 11.33
CA LYS A 89 11.26 -22.00 12.62
C LYS A 89 11.95 -21.06 13.62
N GLU A 90 11.38 -20.95 14.81
CA GLU A 90 11.97 -20.23 15.94
C GLU A 90 13.27 -20.90 16.39
N ASN A 91 14.28 -20.08 16.70
CA ASN A 91 15.49 -20.53 17.38
C ASN A 91 15.29 -20.42 18.89
N ASN A 92 15.79 -21.38 19.66
CA ASN A 92 15.65 -21.40 21.11
C ASN A 92 16.14 -20.09 21.75
N GLY A 93 15.24 -19.39 22.45
CA GLY A 93 15.55 -18.15 23.18
C GLY A 93 15.27 -16.85 22.42
N GLU A 94 14.80 -16.91 21.17
CA GLU A 94 14.43 -15.72 20.40
C GLU A 94 12.91 -15.44 20.48
N PRO A 95 12.46 -14.18 20.68
CA PRO A 95 11.04 -13.87 20.64
C PRO A 95 10.47 -14.06 19.23
N LEU A 96 9.21 -14.50 19.17
CA LEU A 96 8.49 -14.75 17.91
C LEU A 96 8.50 -13.56 16.95
N ARG A 97 8.40 -12.34 17.51
CA ARG A 97 8.50 -11.10 16.72
C ARG A 97 9.83 -10.98 15.98
N GLN A 98 10.96 -11.22 16.65
CA GLN A 98 12.27 -11.17 15.99
C GLN A 98 12.42 -12.28 14.95
N THR A 99 11.83 -13.46 15.21
CA THR A 99 11.79 -14.54 14.22
C THR A 99 11.04 -14.11 12.95
N ALA A 100 9.93 -13.38 13.08
CA ALA A 100 9.19 -12.83 11.95
C ALA A 100 9.99 -11.75 11.19
N GLU A 101 10.67 -10.84 11.90
CA GLU A 101 11.56 -9.83 11.29
C GLU A 101 12.67 -10.50 10.46
N LYS A 102 13.34 -11.51 11.03
CA LYS A 102 14.36 -12.32 10.33
C LYS A 102 13.79 -13.14 9.17
N CYS A 103 12.53 -13.56 9.25
CA CYS A 103 11.88 -14.27 8.15
C CYS A 103 11.71 -13.33 6.95
N LEU A 104 11.22 -12.12 7.19
CA LEU A 104 11.05 -11.11 6.15
C LEU A 104 12.38 -10.66 5.55
N SER A 105 13.40 -10.42 6.38
CA SER A 105 14.74 -10.04 5.90
C SER A 105 15.41 -11.11 5.02
N ASN A 106 15.07 -12.38 5.23
CA ASN A 106 15.61 -13.48 4.44
C ASN A 106 14.91 -13.65 3.09
N ILE A 107 13.62 -13.30 3.01
CA ILE A 107 12.82 -13.46 1.78
C ILE A 107 13.02 -12.25 0.86
N VAL A 108 13.04 -11.06 1.45
CA VAL A 108 13.15 -9.81 0.72
C VAL A 108 14.62 -9.44 0.59
N ARG A 109 15.13 -9.37 -0.65
CA ARG A 109 16.51 -8.99 -0.93
C ARG A 109 16.79 -7.50 -0.77
N SER A 110 15.74 -6.67 -0.78
CA SER A 110 15.80 -5.21 -0.63
C SER A 110 15.41 -4.78 0.78
N GLU A 111 15.92 -3.62 1.19
CA GLU A 111 15.50 -2.98 2.44
C GLU A 111 14.08 -2.42 2.28
N ILE A 112 13.09 -3.24 2.62
CA ILE A 112 11.70 -2.79 2.72
C ILE A 112 11.45 -2.32 4.16
N PRO A 113 10.94 -1.09 4.38
CA PRO A 113 10.56 -0.66 5.71
C PRO A 113 9.35 -1.47 6.18
N VAL A 114 9.56 -2.31 7.20
CA VAL A 114 8.51 -3.13 7.80
C VAL A 114 8.11 -2.54 9.15
N LYS A 115 6.80 -2.39 9.37
CA LYS A 115 6.23 -2.05 10.67
C LYS A 115 5.45 -3.23 11.22
N ILE A 116 5.94 -3.81 12.32
CA ILE A 116 5.23 -4.87 13.05
C ILE A 116 4.28 -4.26 14.06
N LEU A 117 3.05 -4.78 14.09
CA LEU A 117 1.99 -4.33 15.00
C LEU A 117 1.94 -5.27 16.21
N GLY A 118 2.41 -4.79 17.36
CA GLY A 118 2.39 -5.55 18.61
C GLY A 118 3.47 -6.64 18.71
N ASN A 119 3.42 -7.39 19.81
CA ASN A 119 4.33 -8.52 20.06
C ASN A 119 3.59 -9.87 20.14
N ALA A 120 2.27 -9.84 20.28
CA ALA A 120 1.46 -11.05 20.35
C ALA A 120 1.25 -11.62 18.93
N PRO A 121 1.24 -12.96 18.77
CA PRO A 121 0.91 -13.59 17.50
C PRO A 121 -0.56 -13.30 17.13
N LEU A 122 -0.82 -13.13 15.84
CA LEU A 122 -2.18 -12.90 15.33
C LEU A 122 -3.00 -14.19 15.30
N SER A 123 -2.36 -15.30 14.93
CA SER A 123 -2.99 -16.62 14.80
C SER A 123 -1.99 -17.72 15.09
N TYR A 124 -2.48 -18.93 15.33
CA TYR A 124 -1.67 -20.14 15.36
C TYR A 124 -2.39 -21.26 14.60
N VAL A 125 -1.64 -22.08 13.88
CA VAL A 125 -2.19 -23.26 13.20
C VAL A 125 -1.36 -24.48 13.57
N ARG A 126 -2.02 -25.47 14.18
CA ARG A 126 -1.43 -26.77 14.47
C ARG A 126 -1.69 -27.71 13.30
N ARG A 127 -0.65 -28.35 12.77
CA ARG A 127 -0.80 -29.37 11.72
C ARG A 127 -0.06 -30.64 12.08
N GLU A 128 -0.68 -31.75 11.75
CA GLU A 128 -0.03 -33.05 11.85
C GLU A 128 0.76 -33.34 10.58
N TYR A 129 1.96 -33.89 10.74
CA TYR A 129 2.74 -34.32 9.59
C TYR A 129 2.11 -35.56 8.96
N PRO A 130 2.03 -35.64 7.62
CA PRO A 130 1.65 -36.88 6.95
C PRO A 130 2.50 -38.07 7.39
N LYS A 131 1.90 -39.27 7.50
CA LYS A 131 2.56 -40.50 7.99
C LYS A 131 3.91 -40.80 7.30
N LYS A 132 4.05 -40.44 6.02
CA LYS A 132 5.30 -40.59 5.26
C LYS A 132 6.44 -39.73 5.83
N LEU A 133 6.15 -38.48 6.19
CA LEU A 133 7.13 -37.54 6.75
C LEU A 133 7.47 -37.85 8.22
N GLN A 134 6.50 -38.35 8.99
CA GLN A 134 6.74 -38.78 10.38
C GLN A 134 7.85 -39.86 10.47
N LYS A 135 7.82 -40.84 9.56
CA LYS A 135 8.85 -41.90 9.49
C LYS A 135 10.24 -41.38 9.15
N ILE A 136 10.31 -40.36 8.28
CA ILE A 136 11.58 -39.77 7.81
C ILE A 136 12.19 -38.89 8.88
N LEU A 137 11.38 -38.03 9.51
CA LEU A 137 11.86 -37.00 10.43
C LEU A 137 12.13 -37.52 11.86
N LYS A 138 11.68 -38.74 12.21
CA LYS A 138 11.80 -39.33 13.56
C LYS A 138 11.41 -38.36 14.69
N THR A 139 10.50 -37.42 14.41
CA THR A 139 10.09 -36.35 15.33
C THR A 139 8.62 -36.50 15.72
N GLU A 140 8.20 -35.75 16.73
CA GLU A 140 6.81 -35.73 17.20
C GLU A 140 5.81 -35.41 16.07
N LYS A 141 4.60 -35.96 16.21
CA LYS A 141 3.54 -36.00 15.18
C LYS A 141 3.07 -34.61 14.71
N THR A 142 3.37 -33.55 15.47
CA THR A 142 2.81 -32.21 15.29
C THR A 142 3.87 -31.16 15.03
N GLY A 143 3.65 -30.40 13.94
CA GLY A 143 4.33 -29.14 13.67
C GLY A 143 3.38 -27.97 13.94
N THR A 144 3.93 -26.86 14.39
CA THR A 144 3.19 -25.61 14.58
C THR A 144 3.72 -24.59 13.60
N VAL A 145 2.80 -23.92 12.90
CA VAL A 145 3.10 -22.75 12.06
C VAL A 145 2.32 -21.59 12.66
N LEU A 146 3.02 -20.48 12.91
CA LEU A 146 2.44 -19.23 13.38
C LEU A 146 2.19 -18.29 12.19
#